data_AF-A0A3N5UJ09-F1
#
_entry.id   AF-A0A3N5UJ09-F1
#
_cell.length_a   1.000
_cell.length_b   1.000
_cell.length_c   1.000
_cell.angle_alpha   90.00
_cell.angle_beta   90.00
_cell.angle_gamma   90.00
#
_symmetry.space_group_name_H-M   'P 1'
#
loop_
_entity.id
_entity.type
_entity.pdbx_description
1 polymer ?
#
loop_
_entity_poly.entity_id
_entity_poly.type
_entity_poly.pdbx_seq_one_letter_code
_entity_poly.pdbx_strand_id
1 'polypeptide(L)'
;MKKVIPLVILLTLVLSACQSANSGSNTTPTPSLTKTPADGWQALFQRTPVPWTTPLPPEEATILDATYVKINPRLATPFPCKRCPDYALEGGLWKLSLSKGTFRIYYTMNGWRSLGSYSVSGDRLYLFNDPYCNWETGTYTWKLEDGSLVLSEVDDPCSQGLRAANLIDQPWLSCQPPNTEAAITDHWQKPEGCDPNE
;
A
#
# COMPACT_ATOMS: atom_id res chain seq x y z
N MET A 1 -53.86 -41.33 -37.59
CA MET A 1 -52.94 -42.44 -37.92
C MET A 1 -52.05 -42.05 -39.09
N LYS A 2 -50.77 -42.43 -39.01
CA LYS A 2 -49.61 -41.95 -39.79
C LYS A 2 -49.85 -41.82 -41.30
N LYS A 3 -49.43 -40.71 -41.90
CA LYS A 3 -49.17 -40.60 -43.34
C LYS A 3 -47.70 -40.26 -43.54
N VAL A 4 -46.98 -41.22 -44.12
CA VAL A 4 -45.64 -41.11 -44.68
C VAL A 4 -45.82 -41.03 -46.19
N ILE A 5 -45.31 -39.98 -46.85
CA ILE A 5 -45.18 -39.88 -48.31
C ILE A 5 -43.87 -39.11 -48.62
N PRO A 6 -43.15 -39.46 -49.70
CA PRO A 6 -41.70 -39.56 -49.69
C PRO A 6 -40.95 -38.42 -50.41
N LEU A 7 -39.65 -38.52 -50.24
CA LEU A 7 -38.53 -37.91 -50.94
C LEU A 7 -38.69 -37.82 -52.48
N VAL A 8 -38.17 -36.73 -53.04
CA VAL A 8 -37.34 -36.57 -54.27
C VAL A 8 -37.79 -35.33 -55.04
N ILE A 9 -36.87 -34.36 -55.21
CA ILE A 9 -36.48 -33.81 -56.53
C ILE A 9 -35.22 -32.95 -56.35
N LEU A 10 -34.24 -33.29 -57.18
CA LEU A 10 -32.93 -32.74 -57.43
C LEU A 10 -33.06 -31.42 -58.23
N LEU A 11 -32.34 -30.35 -57.89
CA LEU A 11 -31.93 -29.36 -58.90
C LEU A 11 -30.64 -28.63 -58.54
N THR A 12 -29.85 -28.48 -59.58
CA THR A 12 -28.43 -28.19 -59.72
C THR A 12 -28.05 -26.70 -59.74
N LEU A 13 -26.80 -26.44 -59.33
CA LEU A 13 -25.82 -25.47 -59.88
C LEU A 13 -26.16 -23.96 -59.89
N VAL A 14 -25.39 -23.18 -59.11
CA VAL A 14 -24.85 -21.87 -59.54
C VAL A 14 -23.40 -21.72 -59.07
N LEU A 15 -22.50 -21.54 -60.03
CA LEU A 15 -21.10 -21.13 -59.91
C LEU A 15 -21.00 -19.62 -59.61
N SER A 16 -20.07 -19.21 -58.73
CA SER A 16 -19.30 -17.94 -58.73
C SER A 16 -18.86 -17.63 -57.29
N ALA A 17 -17.71 -17.06 -56.94
CA ALA A 17 -16.43 -16.79 -57.56
C ALA A 17 -15.58 -16.16 -56.43
N CYS A 18 -14.27 -16.37 -56.46
CA CYS A 18 -13.21 -15.54 -55.88
C CYS A 18 -13.23 -15.26 -54.35
N GLN A 19 -12.18 -15.68 -53.64
CA GLN A 19 -11.05 -14.79 -53.30
C GLN A 19 -10.08 -15.48 -52.33
N SER A 20 -8.82 -15.55 -52.76
CA SER A 20 -7.67 -15.79 -51.90
C SER A 20 -7.62 -14.68 -50.85
N ALA A 21 -7.76 -15.04 -49.57
CA ALA A 21 -7.52 -14.11 -48.48
C ALA A 21 -6.00 -13.83 -48.43
N ASN A 22 -5.63 -12.65 -48.93
CA ASN A 22 -4.32 -12.04 -48.74
C ASN A 22 -3.95 -12.05 -47.25
N SER A 23 -2.75 -12.52 -46.95
CA SER A 23 -2.06 -12.35 -45.67
C SER A 23 -1.82 -10.86 -45.42
N GLY A 24 -2.82 -10.16 -44.88
CA GLY A 24 -2.63 -8.88 -44.22
C GLY A 24 -2.07 -9.14 -42.83
N SER A 25 -0.81 -8.77 -42.59
CA SER A 25 -0.23 -8.74 -41.26
C SER A 25 -0.92 -7.66 -40.43
N ASN A 26 -2.06 -7.99 -39.84
CA ASN A 26 -2.59 -7.23 -38.72
C ASN A 26 -1.74 -7.57 -37.50
N THR A 27 -0.67 -6.82 -37.31
CA THR A 27 0.03 -6.72 -36.03
C THR A 27 -0.93 -6.08 -35.04
N THR A 28 -1.77 -6.90 -34.43
CA THR A 28 -2.48 -6.54 -33.21
C THR A 28 -1.43 -6.09 -32.20
N PRO A 29 -1.48 -4.88 -31.64
CA PRO A 29 -0.62 -4.54 -30.51
C PRO A 29 -0.96 -5.54 -29.42
N THR A 30 0.00 -6.41 -29.10
CA THR A 30 -0.06 -7.27 -27.94
C THR A 30 -0.41 -6.37 -26.75
N PRO A 31 -1.48 -6.64 -26.00
CA PRO A 31 -1.68 -5.94 -24.74
C PRO A 31 -0.42 -6.22 -23.92
N SER A 32 0.37 -5.17 -23.68
CA SER A 32 1.49 -5.24 -22.76
C SER A 32 0.88 -5.75 -21.46
N LEU A 33 1.23 -6.98 -21.08
CA LEU A 33 0.79 -7.59 -19.84
C LEU A 33 1.16 -6.60 -18.73
N THR A 34 0.13 -5.97 -18.19
CA THR A 34 0.19 -5.08 -17.04
C THR A 34 1.11 -5.75 -16.02
N LYS A 35 2.17 -5.02 -15.62
CA LYS A 35 3.08 -5.38 -14.54
C LYS A 35 2.30 -6.13 -13.45
N THR A 36 2.84 -7.26 -12.98
CA THR A 36 2.52 -7.90 -11.70
C THR A 36 2.04 -6.84 -10.71
N PRO A 37 0.95 -7.06 -9.93
CA PRO A 37 0.50 -6.09 -8.95
C PRO A 37 1.72 -5.60 -8.19
N ALA A 38 2.06 -4.32 -8.34
CA ALA A 38 3.11 -3.74 -7.53
C ALA A 38 2.72 -4.06 -6.09
N ASP A 39 3.64 -4.66 -5.34
CA ASP A 39 3.48 -4.88 -3.91
C ASP A 39 2.78 -3.63 -3.32
N GLY A 40 1.70 -3.87 -2.56
CA GLY A 40 0.81 -2.81 -2.08
C GLY A 40 1.57 -1.73 -1.31
N TRP A 41 2.69 -2.12 -0.68
CA TRP A 41 3.66 -1.24 -0.08
C TRP A 41 4.43 -0.39 -1.12
N GLN A 42 5.08 -1.02 -2.11
CA GLN A 42 5.79 -0.31 -3.18
C GLN A 42 4.88 0.66 -3.96
N ALA A 43 3.61 0.32 -4.15
CA ALA A 43 2.64 1.17 -4.82
C ALA A 43 2.39 2.50 -4.09
N LEU A 44 2.60 2.58 -2.77
CA LEU A 44 2.44 3.82 -2.00
C LEU A 44 3.54 4.86 -2.30
N PHE A 45 4.73 4.43 -2.72
CA PHE A 45 5.83 5.33 -3.06
C PHE A 45 5.64 6.06 -4.39
N GLN A 46 4.73 5.57 -5.23
CA GLN A 46 4.33 6.24 -6.48
C GLN A 46 3.21 7.27 -6.29
N ARG A 47 2.83 7.53 -5.04
CA ARG A 47 1.74 8.44 -4.69
C ARG A 47 2.22 9.55 -3.75
N THR A 48 1.58 10.70 -3.88
CA THR A 48 1.76 11.86 -3.02
C THR A 48 0.46 12.16 -2.27
N PRO A 49 0.55 12.65 -1.03
CA PRO A 49 -0.62 13.09 -0.29
C PRO A 49 -1.25 14.31 -0.96
N VAL A 50 -2.56 14.45 -0.82
CA VAL A 50 -3.32 15.60 -1.34
C VAL A 50 -3.55 16.57 -0.18
N PRO A 51 -3.25 17.86 -0.34
CA PRO A 51 -3.53 18.85 0.70
C PRO A 51 -5.05 19.00 0.87
N TRP A 52 -5.52 19.09 2.11
CA TRP A 52 -6.92 19.37 2.42
C TRP A 52 -7.07 20.69 3.18
N THR A 53 -6.86 20.69 4.49
CA THR A 53 -6.89 21.88 5.36
C THR A 53 -5.52 22.45 5.65
N THR A 54 -4.45 21.67 5.43
CA THR A 54 -3.06 22.06 5.68
C THR A 54 -2.26 21.93 4.38
N PRO A 55 -1.43 22.92 4.00
CA PRO A 55 -0.59 22.81 2.81
C PRO A 55 0.38 21.62 2.94
N LEU A 56 0.85 21.12 1.80
CA LEU A 56 1.90 20.11 1.80
C LEU A 56 3.18 20.69 2.43
N PRO A 57 3.89 19.94 3.29
CA PRO A 57 5.17 20.35 3.82
C PRO A 57 6.24 20.40 2.71
N PRO A 58 7.35 21.13 2.92
CA PRO A 58 8.49 21.08 2.01
C PRO A 58 9.02 19.66 1.82
N GLU A 59 9.51 19.34 0.62
CA GLU A 59 10.12 18.04 0.30
C GLU A 59 11.56 17.92 0.83
N GLU A 60 11.78 18.29 2.09
CA GLU A 60 13.07 18.30 2.76
C GLU A 60 13.19 17.12 3.72
N ALA A 61 14.39 16.53 3.79
CA ALA A 61 14.63 15.40 4.68
C ALA A 61 14.49 15.81 6.15
N THR A 62 13.81 14.99 6.95
CA THR A 62 13.69 15.17 8.39
C THR A 62 14.57 14.17 9.13
N ILE A 63 14.75 14.39 10.43
CA ILE A 63 15.47 13.46 11.31
C ILE A 63 14.74 12.10 11.46
N LEU A 64 13.44 12.05 11.16
CA LEU A 64 12.63 10.84 11.24
C LEU A 64 12.52 10.10 9.90
N ASP A 65 13.22 10.56 8.85
CA ASP A 65 13.15 9.94 7.53
C ASP A 65 13.73 8.51 7.57
N ALA A 66 12.85 7.51 7.56
CA ALA A 66 13.20 6.10 7.41
C ALA A 66 11.95 5.26 7.11
N THR A 67 12.18 3.99 6.82
CA THR A 67 11.14 2.96 6.93
C THR A 67 11.30 2.29 8.29
N TYR A 68 10.18 2.09 8.96
CA TYR A 68 10.07 1.40 10.22
C TYR A 68 9.03 0.29 10.15
N VAL A 69 9.18 -0.70 11.01
CA VAL A 69 8.26 -1.84 11.10
C VAL A 69 7.93 -2.16 12.54
N LYS A 70 6.79 -2.81 12.74
CA LYS A 70 6.46 -3.43 14.02
C LYS A 70 5.58 -4.64 13.79
N ILE A 71 5.65 -5.62 14.67
CA ILE A 71 4.80 -6.82 14.63
C ILE A 71 3.96 -6.85 15.89
N ASN A 72 2.64 -6.74 15.74
CA ASN A 72 1.75 -6.87 16.88
C ASN A 72 1.45 -8.36 17.12
N PRO A 73 1.71 -8.91 18.31
CA PRO A 73 1.60 -10.34 18.59
C PRO A 73 0.17 -10.81 18.86
N ARG A 74 -0.83 -9.91 18.85
CA ARG A 74 -2.24 -10.30 18.97
C ARG A 74 -2.54 -11.36 17.92
N LEU A 75 -3.31 -12.38 18.31
CA LEU A 75 -3.78 -13.36 17.35
C LEU A 75 -4.60 -12.59 16.30
N ALA A 76 -4.07 -12.51 15.09
CA ALA A 76 -4.85 -12.09 13.92
C ALA A 76 -5.95 -13.14 13.78
N THR A 77 -7.09 -12.92 14.44
CA THR A 77 -8.29 -13.67 14.13
C THR A 77 -8.87 -12.93 12.93
N PRO A 78 -8.80 -13.48 11.71
CA PRO A 78 -9.41 -12.86 10.55
C PRO A 78 -10.93 -12.94 10.71
N PHE A 79 -11.48 -12.10 11.57
CA PHE A 79 -12.91 -11.87 11.57
C PHE A 79 -13.20 -11.08 10.30
N PRO A 80 -14.04 -11.60 9.38
CA PRO A 80 -14.33 -10.92 8.12
C PRO A 80 -15.12 -9.65 8.42
N CYS A 81 -14.38 -8.57 8.67
CA CYS A 81 -14.93 -7.29 9.03
C CYS A 81 -15.00 -6.42 7.78
N LYS A 82 -16.20 -6.28 7.22
CA LYS A 82 -16.43 -5.45 6.03
C LYS A 82 -16.46 -3.95 6.32
N ARG A 83 -16.53 -3.57 7.60
CA ARG A 83 -16.68 -2.18 8.08
C ARG A 83 -15.84 -1.95 9.33
N CYS A 84 -14.61 -2.46 9.34
CA CYS A 84 -13.71 -2.21 10.45
C CYS A 84 -13.29 -0.76 10.46
N PRO A 85 -13.15 -0.16 11.65
CA PRO A 85 -12.63 1.19 11.73
C PRO A 85 -11.20 1.21 11.19
N ASP A 86 -10.86 2.29 10.49
CA ASP A 86 -9.48 2.53 10.07
C ASP A 86 -8.57 2.61 11.29
N TYR A 87 -7.29 2.27 11.10
CA TYR A 87 -6.28 2.23 12.17
C TYR A 87 -6.49 1.18 13.28
N ALA A 88 -7.49 0.30 13.19
CA ALA A 88 -7.66 -0.80 14.14
C ALA A 88 -6.33 -1.53 14.41
N LEU A 89 -5.97 -1.66 15.69
CA LEU A 89 -4.74 -2.33 16.12
C LEU A 89 -4.90 -3.85 16.03
N GLU A 90 -4.67 -4.34 14.82
CA GLU A 90 -4.71 -5.75 14.45
C GLU A 90 -3.34 -6.41 14.60
N GLY A 91 -3.35 -7.72 14.85
CA GLY A 91 -2.15 -8.55 14.94
C GLY A 91 -1.47 -8.77 13.60
N GLY A 92 -0.13 -8.72 13.56
CA GLY A 92 0.66 -8.91 12.34
C GLY A 92 1.62 -7.75 12.07
N LEU A 93 2.17 -7.73 10.85
CA LEU A 93 3.22 -6.79 10.44
C LEU A 93 2.62 -5.47 9.94
N TRP A 94 3.12 -4.38 10.52
CA TRP A 94 2.83 -3.01 10.13
C TRP A 94 4.12 -2.33 9.65
N LYS A 95 4.02 -1.59 8.55
CA LYS A 95 5.11 -0.79 7.97
C LYS A 95 4.72 0.69 8.05
N LEU A 96 5.67 1.52 8.45
CA LEU A 96 5.58 2.98 8.47
C LEU A 96 6.76 3.52 7.66
N SER A 97 6.54 4.40 6.70
CA SER A 97 7.61 5.17 6.07
C SER A 97 7.36 6.64 6.30
N LEU A 98 8.39 7.33 6.79
CA LEU A 98 8.47 8.76 6.88
C LEU A 98 9.53 9.20 5.88
N SER A 99 9.16 10.07 4.94
CA SER A 99 10.11 10.59 3.97
C SER A 99 9.68 11.95 3.47
N LYS A 100 10.53 12.96 3.67
CA LYS A 100 10.37 14.30 3.11
C LYS A 100 8.97 14.90 3.31
N GLY A 101 8.48 14.84 4.55
CA GLY A 101 7.16 15.35 4.92
C GLY A 101 5.97 14.50 4.44
N THR A 102 6.19 13.30 3.89
CA THR A 102 5.13 12.32 3.57
C THR A 102 5.22 11.09 4.47
N PHE A 103 4.11 10.72 5.10
CA PHE A 103 4.01 9.45 5.83
C PHE A 103 3.21 8.42 5.02
N ARG A 104 3.61 7.15 5.12
CA ARG A 104 2.93 5.99 4.52
C ARG A 104 2.79 4.91 5.56
N ILE A 105 1.59 4.38 5.74
CA ILE A 105 1.34 3.25 6.63
C ILE A 105 0.76 2.12 5.80
N TYR A 106 1.23 0.90 6.05
CA TYR A 106 0.76 -0.30 5.39
C TYR A 106 0.65 -1.45 6.39
N TYR A 107 -0.48 -2.14 6.37
CA TYR A 107 -0.73 -3.34 7.14
C TYR A 107 -0.76 -4.54 6.19
N THR A 108 0.18 -5.45 6.36
CA THR A 108 0.47 -6.48 5.34
C THR A 108 -0.62 -7.55 5.25
N MET A 109 -1.35 -7.79 6.34
CA MET A 109 -2.29 -8.92 6.42
C MET A 109 -3.52 -8.76 5.52
N ASN A 110 -3.98 -7.53 5.29
CA ASN A 110 -5.14 -7.25 4.45
C ASN A 110 -4.91 -6.12 3.43
N GLY A 111 -3.70 -5.56 3.37
CA GLY A 111 -3.33 -4.49 2.46
C GLY A 111 -3.94 -3.13 2.81
N TRP A 112 -4.50 -2.96 4.01
CA TRP A 112 -4.93 -1.66 4.51
C TRP A 112 -3.76 -0.69 4.51
N ARG A 113 -4.02 0.56 4.15
CA ARG A 113 -2.98 1.57 3.95
C ARG A 113 -3.50 2.98 4.09
N SER A 114 -2.64 3.85 4.60
CA SER A 114 -2.85 5.30 4.62
C SER A 114 -1.62 6.04 4.07
N LEU A 115 -1.87 7.22 3.52
CA LEU A 115 -0.88 8.12 2.95
C LEU A 115 -1.28 9.55 3.34
N GLY A 116 -0.40 10.25 4.02
CA GLY A 116 -0.64 11.63 4.42
C GLY A 116 0.66 12.43 4.53
N SER A 117 0.57 13.60 5.12
CA SER A 117 1.69 14.51 5.33
C SER A 117 2.11 14.53 6.79
N TYR A 118 3.39 14.77 7.04
CA TYR A 118 3.88 15.02 8.38
C TYR A 118 4.86 16.18 8.44
N SER A 119 5.05 16.72 9.63
CA SER A 119 6.12 17.67 9.92
C SER A 119 6.72 17.37 11.30
N VAL A 120 7.96 17.79 11.49
CA VAL A 120 8.69 17.64 12.75
C VAL A 120 9.11 19.00 13.24
N SER A 121 8.85 19.30 14.51
CA SER A 121 9.31 20.53 15.17
C SER A 121 9.72 20.21 16.60
N GLY A 122 11.02 20.36 16.90
CA GLY A 122 11.58 19.94 18.19
C GLY A 122 11.31 18.46 18.44
N ASP A 123 10.70 18.15 19.59
CA ASP A 123 10.31 16.80 19.99
C ASP A 123 8.92 16.38 19.48
N ARG A 124 8.28 17.20 18.63
CA ARG A 124 6.92 16.96 18.13
C ARG A 124 6.90 16.46 16.70
N LEU A 125 6.09 15.43 16.48
CA LEU A 125 5.68 14.90 15.19
C LEU A 125 4.20 15.27 14.99
N TYR A 126 3.89 15.89 13.86
CA TYR A 126 2.53 16.24 13.46
C TYR A 126 2.13 15.44 12.22
N LEU A 127 0.99 14.75 12.26
CA LEU A 127 0.40 14.01 11.14
C LEU A 127 -0.88 14.71 10.66
N PHE A 128 -1.01 14.93 9.36
CA PHE A 128 -2.14 15.65 8.75
C PHE A 128 -2.34 15.24 7.29
N ASN A 129 -3.39 15.74 6.63
CA ASN A 129 -3.77 15.35 5.25
C ASN A 129 -3.94 13.83 5.07
N ASP A 130 -4.40 13.15 6.12
CA ASP A 130 -4.71 11.73 6.10
C ASP A 130 -6.14 11.53 5.58
N PRO A 131 -6.37 10.73 4.53
CA PRO A 131 -7.71 10.56 3.95
C PRO A 131 -8.72 9.95 4.93
N TYR A 132 -8.28 9.20 5.95
CA TYR A 132 -9.17 8.66 6.99
C TYR A 132 -9.41 9.64 8.14
N CYS A 133 -8.60 10.70 8.23
CA CYS A 133 -8.64 11.72 9.28
C CYS A 133 -8.76 13.12 8.66
N ASN A 134 -9.70 13.30 7.73
CA ASN A 134 -9.79 14.50 6.89
C ASN A 134 -9.94 15.83 7.66
N TRP A 135 -10.43 15.80 8.90
CA TRP A 135 -10.57 17.00 9.74
C TRP A 135 -9.66 17.00 10.98
N GLU A 136 -8.86 15.95 11.14
CA GLU A 136 -8.16 15.67 12.39
C GLU A 136 -6.67 15.56 12.15
N THR A 137 -5.91 16.25 12.99
CA THR A 137 -4.45 16.13 13.03
C THR A 137 -4.03 15.25 14.19
N GLY A 138 -2.93 14.54 14.02
CA GLY A 138 -2.31 13.78 15.11
C GLY A 138 -1.05 14.49 15.58
N THR A 139 -0.87 14.62 16.87
CA THR A 139 0.33 15.18 17.49
C THR A 139 0.94 14.16 18.44
N TYR A 140 2.24 13.94 18.29
CA TYR A 140 3.00 12.96 19.04
C TYR A 140 4.30 13.58 19.54
N THR A 141 4.76 13.17 20.71
CA THR A 141 6.19 13.27 21.05
C THR A 141 6.91 12.07 20.46
N TRP A 142 8.16 12.25 20.03
CA TRP A 142 8.96 11.16 19.47
C TRP A 142 10.33 11.06 20.13
N LYS A 143 10.88 9.85 20.12
CA LYS A 143 12.27 9.56 20.45
C LYS A 143 12.83 8.50 19.51
N LEU A 144 14.14 8.61 19.23
CA LEU A 144 14.90 7.54 18.59
C LEU A 144 15.77 6.88 19.66
N GLU A 145 15.45 5.63 20.00
CA GLU A 145 16.13 4.84 21.03
C GLU A 145 16.51 3.48 20.42
N ASP A 146 17.80 3.12 20.48
CA ASP A 146 18.33 1.84 19.99
C ASP A 146 17.85 1.44 18.57
N GLY A 147 17.88 2.40 17.64
CA GLY A 147 17.43 2.16 16.26
C GLY A 147 15.91 2.02 16.10
N SER A 148 15.13 2.43 17.10
CA SER A 148 13.68 2.37 17.09
C SER A 148 13.05 3.74 17.28
N LEU A 149 11.94 4.00 16.59
CA LEU A 149 11.09 5.16 16.79
C LEU A 149 10.03 4.85 17.85
N VAL A 150 10.10 5.57 18.97
CA VAL A 150 9.10 5.50 20.05
C VAL A 150 8.23 6.74 19.97
N LEU A 151 6.92 6.53 19.90
CA LEU A 151 5.92 7.60 19.87
C LEU A 151 5.13 7.63 21.18
N SER A 152 4.74 8.82 21.61
CA SER A 152 3.75 8.99 22.68
C SER A 152 2.72 10.00 22.24
N GLU A 153 1.45 9.69 22.47
CA GLU A 153 0.33 10.53 22.08
C GLU A 153 0.36 11.84 22.87
N VAL A 154 0.09 12.92 22.15
CA VAL A 154 -0.17 14.25 22.73
C VAL A 154 -1.65 14.57 22.53
N ASP A 155 -2.12 14.44 21.28
CA ASP A 155 -3.51 14.59 20.87
C ASP A 155 -3.70 13.98 19.47
N ASP A 156 -4.51 12.94 19.34
CA ASP A 156 -4.92 12.41 18.03
C ASP A 156 -6.32 11.76 18.10
N PRO A 157 -7.39 12.53 17.84
CA PRO A 157 -8.75 11.98 17.85
C PRO A 157 -9.05 11.06 16.67
N CYS A 158 -8.13 10.91 15.71
CA CYS A 158 -8.41 10.20 14.47
C CYS A 158 -8.93 8.78 14.67
N SER A 159 -10.01 8.47 13.92
CA SER A 159 -10.69 7.18 13.99
C SER A 159 -11.08 6.84 15.42
N GLN A 160 -11.61 7.82 16.15
CA GLN A 160 -11.97 7.68 17.56
C GLN A 160 -10.76 7.25 18.43
N GLY A 161 -9.59 7.82 18.16
CA GLY A 161 -8.33 7.55 18.88
C GLY A 161 -7.60 6.27 18.44
N LEU A 162 -8.09 5.55 17.44
CA LEU A 162 -7.46 4.31 16.98
C LEU A 162 -6.12 4.55 16.28
N ARG A 163 -5.92 5.71 15.63
CA ARG A 163 -4.62 6.06 15.05
C ARG A 163 -3.55 6.17 16.13
N ALA A 164 -3.81 6.93 17.19
CA ALA A 164 -2.91 7.01 18.34
C ALA A 164 -2.69 5.64 18.98
N ALA A 165 -3.77 4.95 19.35
CA ALA A 165 -3.68 3.64 20.01
C ALA A 165 -2.83 2.65 19.20
N ASN A 166 -2.91 2.69 17.87
CA ASN A 166 -2.06 1.90 17.02
C ASN A 166 -0.61 2.41 17.05
N LEU A 167 -0.37 3.67 16.71
CA LEU A 167 0.98 4.22 16.54
C LEU A 167 1.85 4.16 17.80
N ILE A 168 1.25 4.22 18.99
CA ILE A 168 1.97 4.26 20.28
C ILE A 168 2.07 2.90 21.00
N ASP A 169 1.39 1.86 20.49
CA ASP A 169 1.28 0.55 21.15
C ASP A 169 2.65 -0.08 21.48
N GLN A 170 3.63 0.13 20.60
CA GLN A 170 4.99 -0.38 20.75
C GLN A 170 5.98 0.40 19.88
N PRO A 171 7.30 0.30 20.15
CA PRO A 171 8.34 0.89 19.31
C PRO A 171 8.29 0.40 17.86
N TRP A 172 8.64 1.30 16.94
CA TRP A 172 8.79 1.01 15.52
C TRP A 172 10.26 0.78 15.20
N LEU A 173 10.63 -0.45 14.83
CA LEU A 173 12.00 -0.84 14.53
C LEU A 173 12.43 -0.25 13.18
N SER A 174 13.58 0.43 13.12
CA SER A 174 14.09 1.00 11.88
C SER A 174 14.61 -0.07 10.94
N CYS A 175 14.30 0.08 9.65
CA CYS A 175 14.90 -0.69 8.56
C CYS A 175 16.22 -0.08 8.07
N GLN A 176 16.73 0.96 8.74
CA GLN A 176 18.04 1.50 8.44
C GLN A 176 19.14 0.66 9.10
N PRO A 177 20.25 0.39 8.40
CA PRO A 177 21.40 -0.28 8.99
C PRO A 177 21.94 0.55 10.18
N PRO A 178 22.43 -0.10 11.24
CA PRO A 178 22.89 0.59 12.45
C PRO A 178 24.17 1.42 12.23
N ASN A 179 24.94 1.12 11.18
CA ASN A 179 26.16 1.84 10.82
C ASN A 179 26.51 1.62 9.34
N THR A 180 27.55 2.32 8.87
CA THR A 180 28.01 2.27 7.47
C THR A 180 28.53 0.89 7.05
N GLU A 181 29.22 0.17 7.93
CA GLU A 181 29.73 -1.18 7.61
C GLU A 181 28.58 -2.15 7.37
N ALA A 182 27.57 -2.14 8.24
CA ALA A 182 26.35 -2.92 8.10
C ALA A 182 25.60 -2.54 6.80
N ALA A 183 25.58 -1.26 6.43
CA ALA A 183 24.99 -0.81 5.18
C ALA A 183 25.73 -1.32 3.93
N ILE A 184 27.07 -1.34 3.96
CA ILE A 184 27.90 -1.78 2.81
C ILE A 184 27.87 -3.30 2.66
N THR A 185 27.99 -4.03 3.77
CA THR A 185 28.07 -5.49 3.78
C THR A 185 26.71 -6.18 3.74
N ASP A 186 25.64 -5.42 4.01
CA ASP A 186 24.28 -5.92 4.28
C ASP A 186 24.23 -6.98 5.40
N HIS A 187 25.25 -7.02 6.26
CA HIS A 187 25.39 -8.02 7.30
C HIS A 187 25.00 -7.42 8.65
N TRP A 188 23.70 -7.46 8.95
CA TRP A 188 23.13 -7.06 10.23
C TRP A 188 21.81 -7.77 10.47
N GLN A 189 21.35 -7.76 11.72
CA GLN A 189 20.08 -8.36 12.09
C GLN A 189 18.93 -7.43 11.69
N LYS A 190 18.42 -7.59 10.47
CA LYS A 190 17.26 -6.86 9.96
C LYS A 190 16.01 -7.24 10.75
N PRO A 191 15.18 -6.27 11.16
CA PRO A 191 13.83 -6.57 11.63
C PRO A 191 13.01 -7.26 10.53
N GLU A 192 12.15 -8.19 10.93
CA GLU A 192 11.19 -8.83 10.03
C GLU A 192 10.30 -7.78 9.34
N GLY A 193 10.12 -7.91 8.01
CA GLY A 193 9.38 -6.94 7.19
C GLY A 193 10.21 -5.77 6.65
N CYS A 194 11.50 -5.69 6.98
CA CYS A 194 12.41 -4.67 6.41
C CYS A 194 12.99 -5.04 5.05
N ASP A 195 12.86 -6.30 4.61
CA ASP A 195 13.32 -6.67 3.28
C ASP A 195 12.39 -6.09 2.20
N PRO A 196 12.95 -5.56 1.10
CA PRO A 196 12.17 -4.85 0.08
C PRO A 196 11.24 -5.74 -0.74
N ASN A 197 11.36 -7.07 -0.60
CA ASN A 197 10.57 -8.07 -1.30
C ASN A 197 9.52 -8.76 -0.40
N GLU A 198 9.35 -8.29 0.85
CA GLU A 198 8.38 -8.80 1.84
C GLU A 198 7.19 -7.85 2.08
#